data_AF-A0A0D2A2T7-F1
#
_entry.id   AF-A0A0D2A2T7-F1
#
_cell.length_a   1.000
_cell.length_b   1.000
_cell.length_c   1.000
_cell.angle_alpha   90.00
_cell.angle_beta   90.00
_cell.angle_gamma   90.00
#
_symmetry.space_group_name_H-M   'P 1'
#
loop_
_entity.id
_entity.type
_entity.pdbx_description
1 polymer ?
#
loop_
_entity_poly.entity_id
_entity_poly.type
_entity_poly.pdbx_seq_one_letter_code
_entity_poly.pdbx_strand_id
1 'polypeptide(L)'
;MVISLTPEFEASCADNQNYPINLVYKSASLFKLRSFKTQLDEASTNLFSTSDPGADVRFLDSAPQQTPGTQAGPRNHDFQEFIINGDATLRGHLGNTISRDPQTGTRTGHLATKEDPICRFIFIWAAHSRAKLKITRLMLARILSYFQVMQGYLHFVSVFGQQSLPYNTRFSGFRSETVISAPAPGCEMPDLKRSGRQYQLCYNLKSVACTSPVTEPTRTKQWSIRQVAPYHRFDVVFGTALWLITKGDLLMEEYIRDLVGPQGRLQDRSFGSPSECFVSSLAVHLLFVSWAAEGWTAYLRWLEEVVDSETKIAVIGPRGFGDGRREYKPEDLQRVQQFEEKANEATMVLEGNIDVLTSLRGYYEELLHHRDFDLKASCAQEIGTFATQVNDAVYETRMHVSRAKLLLRIISDRKSLVLQHLQTQAAEKMEIMTVLAQKEAIAMRVITVVTLIYLPATFVSTFFSTDVVKYQNQDDASGASFSELAMLRWIQVTLPLTFVTLIGGWCFYKRSQRRQHERLPFYAPLELKQT
;
A
#
# COMPACT_ATOMS: atom_id res chain seq x y z
N MET A 1 -47.08 15.33 -8.66
CA MET A 1 -47.20 16.02 -7.36
C MET A 1 -46.06 17.02 -7.30
N VAL A 2 -46.32 18.29 -6.99
CA VAL A 2 -45.26 19.30 -6.86
C VAL A 2 -44.68 19.16 -5.46
N ILE A 3 -43.41 18.76 -5.36
CA ILE A 3 -42.69 18.64 -4.10
C ILE A 3 -42.25 20.04 -3.68
N SER A 4 -42.63 20.46 -2.48
CA SER A 4 -42.18 21.71 -1.88
C SER A 4 -40.74 21.56 -1.39
N LEU A 5 -39.86 22.43 -1.89
CA LEU A 5 -38.44 22.46 -1.53
C LEU A 5 -38.09 23.82 -0.94
N THR A 6 -37.09 23.83 -0.05
CA THR A 6 -36.59 25.07 0.53
C THR A 6 -35.74 25.83 -0.50
N PRO A 7 -35.82 27.17 -0.57
CA PRO A 7 -35.01 27.96 -1.50
C PRO A 7 -33.51 27.72 -1.35
N GLU A 8 -33.04 27.49 -0.12
CA GLU A 8 -31.64 27.18 0.18
C GLU A 8 -31.20 25.85 -0.45
N PHE A 9 -32.04 24.82 -0.39
CA PHE A 9 -31.77 23.52 -1.00
C PHE A 9 -31.78 23.61 -2.53
N GLU A 10 -32.71 24.38 -3.10
CA GLU A 10 -32.76 24.59 -4.56
C GLU A 10 -31.51 25.32 -5.07
N ALA A 11 -31.09 26.37 -4.36
CA ALA A 11 -29.85 27.09 -4.65
C ALA A 11 -28.62 26.18 -4.53
N SER A 12 -28.56 25.36 -3.47
CA SER A 12 -27.49 24.38 -3.25
C SER A 12 -27.39 23.40 -4.43
N CYS A 13 -28.48 22.76 -4.83
CA CYS A 13 -28.46 21.77 -5.90
C CYS A 13 -28.18 22.38 -7.27
N ALA A 14 -28.61 23.63 -7.50
CA ALA A 14 -28.25 24.38 -8.69
C ALA A 14 -26.76 24.68 -8.78
N ASP A 15 -26.10 24.91 -7.65
CA ASP A 15 -24.67 25.19 -7.54
C ASP A 15 -23.81 23.94 -7.26
N ASN A 16 -24.25 22.77 -7.72
CA ASN A 16 -23.59 21.48 -7.46
C ASN A 16 -22.11 21.42 -7.87
N GLN A 17 -21.69 22.21 -8.87
CA GLN A 17 -20.29 22.25 -9.32
C GLN A 17 -19.35 22.76 -8.21
N ASN A 18 -19.87 23.57 -7.29
CA ASN A 18 -19.12 24.12 -6.17
C ASN A 18 -19.11 23.22 -4.92
N TYR A 19 -19.64 22.00 -4.99
CA TYR A 19 -19.54 21.04 -3.89
C TYR A 19 -18.09 20.87 -3.39
N PRO A 20 -17.86 20.88 -2.05
CA PRO A 20 -18.85 20.92 -0.95
C PRO A 20 -19.22 22.33 -0.42
N ILE A 21 -18.83 23.41 -1.11
CA ILE A 21 -19.09 24.80 -0.66
C ILE A 21 -20.60 25.14 -0.65
N ASN A 22 -21.35 24.52 -1.56
CA ASN A 22 -22.79 24.74 -1.75
C ASN A 22 -23.66 24.00 -0.72
N LEU A 23 -23.10 23.21 0.21
CA LEU A 23 -23.89 22.48 1.20
C LEU A 23 -24.73 23.42 2.07
N VAL A 24 -26.00 23.06 2.30
CA VAL A 24 -26.90 23.80 3.19
C VAL A 24 -26.45 23.62 4.64
N TYR A 25 -26.05 22.40 5.00
CA TYR A 25 -25.46 22.11 6.31
C TYR A 25 -24.06 22.70 6.42
N LYS A 26 -23.91 23.74 7.24
CA LYS A 26 -22.62 24.41 7.49
C LYS A 26 -21.89 23.77 8.67
N SER A 27 -21.58 22.48 8.58
CA SER A 27 -20.85 21.75 9.63
C SER A 27 -19.34 22.03 9.63
N ALA A 28 -18.81 22.65 8.58
CA ALA A 28 -17.40 23.00 8.44
C ALA A 28 -17.17 24.47 8.04
N SER A 29 -15.98 24.97 8.37
CA SER A 29 -15.54 26.31 7.97
C SER A 29 -15.40 26.42 6.45
N LEU A 30 -15.73 27.61 5.91
CA LEU A 30 -15.64 27.87 4.47
C LEU A 30 -14.24 27.62 3.90
N PHE A 31 -13.19 27.92 4.68
CA PHE A 31 -11.80 27.63 4.31
C PHE A 31 -11.59 26.13 4.05
N LYS A 32 -12.09 25.27 4.95
CA LYS A 32 -11.99 23.82 4.83
C LYS A 32 -12.77 23.30 3.61
N LEU A 33 -13.98 23.82 3.39
CA LEU A 33 -14.81 23.47 2.23
C LEU A 33 -14.13 23.84 0.89
N ARG A 34 -13.48 25.01 0.83
CA ARG A 34 -12.69 25.42 -0.34
C ARG A 34 -11.52 24.48 -0.59
N SER A 35 -10.79 24.09 0.46
CA SER A 35 -9.69 23.14 0.35
C SER A 35 -10.16 21.78 -0.19
N PHE A 36 -11.29 21.27 0.29
CA PHE A 36 -11.89 20.04 -0.23
C PHE A 36 -12.26 20.15 -1.71
N LYS A 37 -12.87 21.27 -2.13
CA LYS A 37 -13.20 21.49 -3.54
C LYS A 37 -11.94 21.47 -4.40
N THR A 38 -10.89 22.20 -4.00
CA THR A 38 -9.63 22.25 -4.73
C THR A 38 -9.01 20.85 -4.88
N GLN A 39 -8.94 20.08 -3.80
CA GLN A 39 -8.41 18.70 -3.84
C GLN A 39 -9.24 17.79 -4.76
N LEU A 40 -10.57 17.93 -4.74
CA LEU A 40 -11.47 17.15 -5.58
C LEU A 40 -11.28 17.49 -7.08
N ASP A 41 -11.08 18.77 -7.39
CA ASP A 41 -10.86 19.24 -8.75
C ASP A 41 -9.47 18.82 -9.28
N GLU A 42 -8.43 18.90 -8.45
CA GLU A 42 -7.07 18.41 -8.77
C GLU A 42 -7.04 16.90 -9.01
N ALA A 43 -7.77 16.12 -8.20
CA ALA A 43 -7.84 14.67 -8.33
C ALA A 43 -8.70 14.21 -9.50
N SER A 44 -9.48 15.09 -10.12
CA SER A 44 -10.57 14.75 -11.06
C SER A 44 -10.12 13.86 -12.21
N THR A 45 -8.96 14.17 -12.81
CA THR A 45 -8.41 13.45 -13.97
C THR A 45 -8.05 12.00 -13.64
N ASN A 46 -7.61 11.72 -12.42
CA ASN A 46 -7.19 10.40 -11.97
C ASN A 46 -8.31 9.64 -11.26
N LEU A 47 -9.29 10.35 -10.69
CA LEU A 47 -10.36 9.76 -9.89
C LEU A 47 -11.59 9.37 -10.71
N PHE A 48 -11.96 10.16 -11.71
CA PHE A 48 -13.25 10.05 -12.42
C PHE A 48 -13.12 9.59 -13.88
N SER A 49 -14.21 9.06 -14.42
CA SER A 49 -14.34 8.85 -15.86
C SER A 49 -14.40 10.20 -16.60
N THR A 50 -13.83 10.25 -17.81
CA THR A 50 -13.73 11.49 -18.60
C THR A 50 -14.99 11.81 -19.40
N SER A 51 -15.90 10.85 -19.57
CA SER A 51 -17.11 11.02 -20.38
C SER A 51 -18.29 10.22 -19.83
N ASP A 52 -19.50 10.72 -20.09
CA ASP A 52 -20.77 10.12 -19.66
C ASP A 52 -20.97 8.66 -20.13
N PRO A 53 -20.58 8.24 -21.35
CA PRO A 53 -20.71 6.83 -21.77
C PRO A 53 -19.88 5.86 -20.91
N GLY A 54 -18.88 6.35 -20.19
CA GLY A 54 -18.08 5.56 -19.24
C GLY A 54 -18.60 5.59 -17.80
N ALA A 55 -19.69 6.32 -17.53
CA ALA A 55 -20.34 6.34 -16.23
C ALA A 55 -21.30 5.16 -16.08
N ASP A 56 -21.30 4.57 -14.89
CA ASP A 56 -22.10 3.42 -14.49
C ASP A 56 -22.27 3.51 -12.96
N VAL A 57 -23.33 4.22 -12.55
CA VAL A 57 -23.71 4.36 -11.14
C VAL A 57 -24.97 3.54 -10.91
N ARG A 58 -24.94 2.64 -9.93
CA ARG A 58 -26.08 1.75 -9.66
C ARG A 58 -26.84 2.22 -8.45
N PHE A 59 -28.15 2.27 -8.59
CA PHE A 59 -29.10 2.58 -7.53
C PHE A 59 -29.89 1.32 -7.21
N LEU A 60 -30.06 1.04 -5.92
CA LEU A 60 -30.95 0.00 -5.42
C LEU A 60 -31.93 0.68 -4.46
N ASP A 61 -33.16 0.88 -4.93
CA ASP A 61 -34.19 1.63 -4.23
C ASP A 61 -35.27 0.68 -3.68
N SER A 62 -35.68 0.88 -2.43
CA SER A 62 -36.82 0.15 -1.86
C SER A 62 -38.12 0.54 -2.57
N ALA A 63 -38.97 -0.41 -2.89
CA ALA A 63 -40.28 -0.14 -3.49
C ALA A 63 -41.15 0.77 -2.57
N PRO A 64 -41.97 1.65 -3.16
CA PRO A 64 -42.90 2.47 -2.40
C PRO A 64 -43.87 1.60 -1.60
N GLN A 65 -44.18 2.00 -0.36
CA GLN A 65 -45.18 1.30 0.47
C GLN A 65 -46.52 1.24 -0.29
N GLN A 66 -47.04 0.02 -0.52
CA GLN A 66 -48.41 -0.14 -0.99
C GLN A 66 -49.38 0.30 0.12
N THR A 67 -50.45 0.99 -0.27
CA THR A 67 -51.50 1.47 0.63
C THR A 67 -52.10 0.33 1.46
N PRO A 68 -52.46 0.56 2.74
CA PRO A 68 -53.01 -0.46 3.62
C PRO A 68 -54.44 -0.79 3.18
N GLY A 69 -54.60 -1.81 2.34
CA GLY A 69 -55.92 -2.22 1.83
C GLY A 69 -56.05 -3.68 1.40
N THR A 70 -54.97 -4.45 1.36
CA THR A 70 -55.03 -5.86 0.90
C THR A 70 -54.21 -6.75 1.82
N GLN A 71 -54.77 -7.93 2.11
CA GLN A 71 -54.53 -8.74 3.31
C GLN A 71 -53.08 -9.17 3.55
N ALA A 72 -52.79 -9.29 4.85
CA ALA A 72 -51.54 -9.65 5.51
C ALA A 72 -50.75 -10.81 4.87
N GLY A 73 -49.63 -10.47 4.26
CA GLY A 73 -48.42 -11.29 4.17
C GLY A 73 -47.24 -10.54 4.82
N PRO A 74 -46.11 -11.21 5.11
CA PRO A 74 -44.92 -10.53 5.64
C PRO A 74 -44.53 -9.39 4.69
N ARG A 75 -44.37 -8.19 5.22
CA ARG A 75 -44.08 -6.95 4.49
C ARG A 75 -42.69 -7.03 3.84
N ASN A 76 -42.58 -7.74 2.73
CA ASN A 76 -41.37 -7.76 1.91
C ASN A 76 -41.34 -6.48 1.08
N HIS A 77 -40.30 -5.66 1.26
CA HIS A 77 -40.00 -4.59 0.32
C HIS A 77 -39.18 -5.17 -0.83
N ASP A 78 -39.76 -5.23 -2.01
CA ASP A 78 -38.99 -5.50 -3.23
C ASP A 78 -38.04 -4.32 -3.49
N PHE A 79 -36.79 -4.61 -3.83
CA PHE A 79 -35.81 -3.61 -4.24
C PHE A 79 -35.71 -3.57 -5.76
N GLN A 80 -35.63 -2.37 -6.32
CA GLN A 80 -35.50 -2.15 -7.77
C GLN A 80 -34.11 -1.59 -8.08
N GLU A 81 -33.44 -2.23 -9.04
CA GLU A 81 -32.12 -1.82 -9.52
C GLU A 81 -32.26 -0.84 -10.71
N PHE A 82 -31.50 0.24 -10.68
CA PHE A 82 -31.40 1.20 -11.77
C PHE A 82 -29.92 1.48 -12.09
N ILE A 83 -29.56 1.33 -13.36
CA ILE A 83 -28.21 1.61 -13.86
C ILE A 83 -28.22 2.99 -14.55
N ILE A 84 -27.42 3.91 -14.05
CA ILE A 84 -27.38 5.31 -14.47
C ILE A 84 -26.10 5.58 -15.27
N ASN A 85 -26.26 5.75 -16.59
CA ASN A 85 -25.15 5.88 -17.55
C ASN A 85 -24.89 7.33 -18.04
N GLY A 86 -25.03 8.33 -17.17
CA GLY A 86 -24.75 9.75 -17.51
C GLY A 86 -25.51 10.77 -16.67
N ASP A 87 -25.21 12.06 -16.87
CA ASP A 87 -25.84 13.12 -16.05
C ASP A 87 -27.32 13.30 -16.39
N ALA A 88 -27.72 13.18 -17.66
CA ALA A 88 -29.11 13.33 -18.08
C ALA A 88 -30.03 12.25 -17.47
N THR A 89 -29.59 11.00 -17.47
CA THR A 89 -30.33 9.87 -16.85
C THR A 89 -30.38 10.01 -15.33
N LEU A 90 -29.28 10.46 -14.70
CA LEU A 90 -29.24 10.77 -13.28
C LEU A 90 -30.28 11.84 -12.91
N ARG A 91 -30.35 12.93 -13.68
CA ARG A 91 -31.33 14.00 -13.46
C ARG A 91 -32.76 13.47 -13.57
N GLY A 92 -33.05 12.66 -14.58
CA GLY A 92 -34.36 12.01 -14.72
C GLY A 92 -34.70 11.10 -13.55
N HIS A 93 -33.72 10.31 -13.06
CA HIS A 93 -33.92 9.41 -11.91
C HIS A 93 -34.26 10.17 -10.62
N LEU A 94 -33.52 11.25 -10.34
CA LEU A 94 -33.75 12.16 -9.20
C LEU A 94 -35.02 13.03 -9.36
N GLY A 95 -35.72 12.92 -10.50
CA GLY A 95 -36.92 13.68 -10.78
C GLY A 95 -36.67 15.17 -11.07
N ASN A 96 -35.45 15.53 -11.48
CA ASN A 96 -35.08 16.89 -11.85
C ASN A 96 -35.49 17.17 -13.31
N THR A 97 -36.52 17.99 -13.49
CA THR A 97 -37.06 18.42 -14.78
C THR A 97 -36.65 19.82 -15.19
N ILE A 98 -35.70 20.44 -14.47
CA ILE A 98 -35.30 21.85 -14.69
C ILE A 98 -34.70 22.02 -16.10
N SER A 99 -35.40 22.69 -16.98
CA SER A 99 -34.84 23.20 -18.23
C SER A 99 -34.38 24.64 -18.03
N ARG A 100 -33.36 25.03 -18.79
CA ARG A 100 -32.94 26.43 -18.89
C ARG A 100 -33.40 26.91 -20.25
N ASP A 101 -34.27 27.92 -20.27
CA ASP A 101 -34.66 28.57 -21.51
C ASP A 101 -33.40 29.20 -22.16
N PRO A 102 -33.03 28.80 -23.40
CA PRO A 102 -31.85 29.31 -24.09
C PRO A 102 -31.89 30.82 -24.34
N GLN A 103 -33.07 31.44 -24.41
CA GLN A 103 -33.22 32.85 -24.78
C GLN A 103 -33.33 33.79 -23.58
N THR A 104 -34.06 33.37 -22.54
CA THR A 104 -34.29 34.22 -21.35
C THR A 104 -33.37 33.87 -20.18
N GLY A 105 -32.70 32.71 -20.24
CA GLY A 105 -31.90 32.18 -19.12
C GLY A 105 -32.74 31.71 -17.93
N THR A 106 -34.08 31.82 -18.03
CA THR A 106 -35.04 31.51 -16.98
C THR A 106 -35.12 30.01 -16.78
N ARG A 107 -35.12 29.56 -15.53
CA ARG A 107 -35.24 28.14 -15.17
C ARG A 107 -36.71 27.76 -15.05
N THR A 108 -37.13 26.74 -15.80
CA THR A 108 -38.50 26.22 -15.77
C THR A 108 -38.46 24.73 -15.43
N GLY A 109 -39.36 24.25 -14.56
CA GLY A 109 -39.41 22.86 -14.09
C GLY A 109 -39.12 22.72 -12.59
N HIS A 110 -39.09 21.47 -12.10
CA HIS A 110 -38.96 21.16 -10.68
C HIS A 110 -37.64 20.41 -10.40
N LEU A 111 -36.98 20.73 -9.28
CA LEU A 111 -35.72 20.09 -8.89
C LEU A 111 -35.91 18.64 -8.46
N ALA A 112 -37.03 18.33 -7.82
CA ALA A 112 -37.44 16.98 -7.43
C ALA A 112 -38.92 16.80 -7.71
N THR A 113 -39.29 15.64 -8.26
CA THR A 113 -40.69 15.27 -8.56
C THR A 113 -41.09 13.93 -7.95
N LYS A 114 -40.15 13.27 -7.26
CA LYS A 114 -40.33 11.98 -6.57
C LYS A 114 -39.85 12.10 -5.13
N GLU A 115 -40.57 11.47 -4.20
CA GLU A 115 -40.13 11.31 -2.82
C GLU A 115 -38.88 10.43 -2.75
N ASP A 116 -38.07 10.58 -1.69
CA ASP A 116 -37.02 9.61 -1.44
C ASP A 116 -37.64 8.25 -1.04
N PRO A 117 -37.12 7.12 -1.55
CA PRO A 117 -37.49 5.79 -1.07
C PRO A 117 -37.04 5.63 0.38
N ILE A 118 -37.68 4.73 1.12
CA ILE A 118 -37.36 4.48 2.54
C ILE A 118 -35.90 4.03 2.70
N CYS A 119 -35.42 3.18 1.79
CA CYS A 119 -34.01 2.78 1.75
C CYS A 119 -33.46 2.92 0.33
N ARG A 120 -32.28 3.56 0.20
CA ARG A 120 -31.56 3.71 -1.06
C ARG A 120 -30.09 3.36 -0.89
N PHE A 121 -29.59 2.49 -1.76
CA PHE A 121 -28.16 2.25 -1.93
C PHE A 121 -27.68 2.83 -3.26
N ILE A 122 -26.58 3.58 -3.22
CA ILE A 122 -25.91 4.13 -4.39
C ILE A 122 -24.50 3.55 -4.44
N PHE A 123 -24.21 2.78 -5.47
CA PHE A 123 -22.91 2.14 -5.66
C PHE A 123 -22.07 2.96 -6.63
N ILE A 124 -20.95 3.47 -6.11
CA ILE A 124 -19.94 4.18 -6.89
C ILE A 124 -18.74 3.25 -7.02
N TRP A 125 -18.52 2.68 -8.20
CA TRP A 125 -17.58 1.58 -8.33
C TRP A 125 -16.50 1.81 -9.38
N ALA A 126 -15.45 0.99 -9.31
CA ALA A 126 -14.38 0.91 -10.31
C ALA A 126 -14.08 -0.55 -10.65
N ALA A 127 -13.53 -0.80 -11.84
CA ALA A 127 -13.20 -2.17 -12.29
C ALA A 127 -12.27 -2.93 -11.33
N HIS A 128 -11.40 -2.20 -10.63
CA HIS A 128 -10.56 -2.70 -9.55
C HIS A 128 -10.13 -1.54 -8.64
N SER A 129 -9.52 -1.82 -7.49
CA SER A 129 -9.11 -0.80 -6.50
C SER A 129 -8.21 0.34 -7.02
N ARG A 130 -7.51 0.14 -8.14
CA ARG A 130 -6.63 1.14 -8.78
C ARG A 130 -7.18 1.77 -10.06
N ALA A 131 -8.45 1.54 -10.39
CA ALA A 131 -9.08 2.10 -11.59
C ALA A 131 -9.82 3.39 -11.24
N LYS A 132 -10.07 4.21 -12.26
CA LYS A 132 -10.96 5.38 -12.13
C LYS A 132 -12.36 4.90 -11.76
N LEU A 133 -13.04 5.66 -10.91
CA LEU A 133 -14.45 5.43 -10.61
C LEU A 133 -15.27 5.63 -11.88
N LYS A 134 -16.26 4.76 -12.11
CA LYS A 134 -17.20 4.85 -13.22
C LYS A 134 -18.27 5.92 -12.97
N ILE A 135 -17.84 7.12 -12.62
CA ILE A 135 -18.70 8.28 -12.41
C ILE A 135 -17.93 9.52 -12.86
N THR A 136 -18.63 10.49 -13.44
CA THR A 136 -18.02 11.77 -13.78
C THR A 136 -18.00 12.71 -12.57
N ARG A 137 -17.07 13.68 -12.59
CA ARG A 137 -16.97 14.73 -11.55
C ARG A 137 -18.29 15.47 -11.33
N LEU A 138 -19.05 15.72 -12.40
CA LEU A 138 -20.34 16.40 -12.37
C LEU A 138 -21.42 15.54 -11.70
N MET A 139 -21.54 14.27 -12.11
CA MET A 139 -22.50 13.34 -11.53
C MET A 139 -22.27 13.16 -10.03
N LEU A 140 -21.01 12.98 -9.61
CA LEU A 140 -20.68 12.88 -8.19
C LEU A 140 -21.12 14.14 -7.44
N ALA A 141 -20.72 15.33 -7.91
CA ALA A 141 -21.11 16.60 -7.29
C ALA A 141 -22.62 16.74 -7.14
N ARG A 142 -23.37 16.33 -8.18
CA ARG A 142 -24.83 16.37 -8.19
C ARG A 142 -25.42 15.42 -7.15
N ILE A 143 -24.96 14.17 -7.07
CA ILE A 143 -25.41 13.21 -6.06
C ILE A 143 -25.13 13.75 -4.66
N LEU A 144 -23.88 14.17 -4.39
CA LEU A 144 -23.48 14.63 -3.06
C LEU A 144 -24.22 15.91 -2.66
N SER A 145 -24.45 16.83 -3.59
CA SER A 145 -25.25 18.04 -3.34
C SER A 145 -26.74 17.71 -3.14
N TYR A 146 -27.33 16.86 -3.98
CA TYR A 146 -28.75 16.54 -3.88
C TYR A 146 -29.11 15.84 -2.56
N PHE A 147 -28.22 14.96 -2.08
CA PHE A 147 -28.42 14.27 -0.81
C PHE A 147 -27.78 14.97 0.39
N GLN A 148 -27.15 16.13 0.19
CA GLN A 148 -26.48 16.92 1.22
C GLN A 148 -25.48 16.07 2.04
N VAL A 149 -24.66 15.32 1.32
CA VAL A 149 -23.64 14.43 1.89
C VAL A 149 -22.55 15.28 2.56
N MET A 150 -22.16 14.93 3.78
CA MET A 150 -21.10 15.65 4.50
C MET A 150 -19.78 15.66 3.72
N GLN A 151 -19.06 16.79 3.79
CA GLN A 151 -17.75 16.97 3.17
C GLN A 151 -16.73 15.91 3.60
N GLY A 152 -16.87 15.34 4.80
CA GLY A 152 -15.95 14.32 5.34
C GLY A 152 -15.82 13.10 4.44
N TYR A 153 -16.87 12.78 3.67
CA TYR A 153 -16.87 11.66 2.73
C TYR A 153 -15.78 11.78 1.65
N LEU A 154 -15.39 13.00 1.26
CA LEU A 154 -14.38 13.21 0.22
C LEU A 154 -13.01 12.64 0.58
N HIS A 155 -12.63 12.59 1.87
CA HIS A 155 -11.40 11.93 2.30
C HIS A 155 -11.39 10.42 2.01
N PHE A 156 -12.57 9.79 2.07
CA PHE A 156 -12.72 8.37 1.81
C PHE A 156 -12.86 8.07 0.31
N VAL A 157 -13.37 9.01 -0.48
CA VAL A 157 -13.43 8.86 -1.95
C VAL A 157 -12.05 9.15 -2.57
N SER A 158 -11.26 10.06 -2.00
CA SER A 158 -9.95 10.44 -2.55
C SER A 158 -8.91 9.31 -2.55
N VAL A 159 -9.13 8.24 -1.77
CA VAL A 159 -8.23 7.08 -1.76
C VAL A 159 -8.45 6.14 -2.94
N PHE A 160 -9.46 6.38 -3.80
CA PHE A 160 -9.71 5.63 -5.02
C PHE A 160 -9.07 6.32 -6.24
N GLY A 161 -9.27 5.76 -7.44
CA GLY A 161 -8.77 6.31 -8.69
C GLY A 161 -7.48 5.64 -9.19
N GLN A 162 -6.99 6.14 -10.31
CA GLN A 162 -5.76 5.69 -10.95
C GLN A 162 -4.55 6.04 -10.07
N GLN A 163 -3.89 5.00 -9.55
CA GLN A 163 -2.73 5.13 -8.68
C GLN A 163 -1.60 4.22 -9.18
N SER A 164 -0.37 4.77 -9.27
CA SER A 164 0.84 4.01 -9.61
C SER A 164 1.30 3.11 -8.46
N LEU A 165 1.13 3.57 -7.22
CA LEU A 165 1.51 2.88 -5.99
C LEU A 165 0.39 3.01 -4.94
N PRO A 166 0.10 1.96 -4.14
CA PRO A 166 -1.05 1.93 -3.24
C PRO A 166 -0.82 2.70 -1.92
N TYR A 167 -0.08 3.82 -1.90
CA TYR A 167 0.24 4.53 -0.65
C TYR A 167 -0.99 5.00 0.14
N ASN A 168 -2.14 5.16 -0.53
CA ASN A 168 -3.38 5.58 0.07
C ASN A 168 -4.10 4.48 0.88
N THR A 169 -3.64 3.21 0.83
CA THR A 169 -4.15 2.12 1.70
C THR A 169 -3.88 2.34 3.19
N ARG A 170 -2.99 3.29 3.51
CA ARG A 170 -2.61 3.66 4.88
C ARG A 170 -3.65 4.50 5.62
N PHE A 171 -4.55 5.16 4.89
CA PHE A 171 -5.58 5.99 5.51
C PHE A 171 -6.71 5.12 6.05
N SER A 172 -6.96 5.17 7.36
CA SER A 172 -8.19 4.66 7.99
C SER A 172 -8.84 5.79 8.77
N GLY A 173 -10.17 5.83 8.80
CA GLY A 173 -10.86 6.85 9.56
C GLY A 173 -12.35 6.60 9.73
N PHE A 174 -12.92 7.33 10.68
CA PHE A 174 -14.34 7.40 10.95
C PHE A 174 -14.73 8.88 11.13
N ARG A 175 -15.84 9.29 10.53
CA ARG A 175 -16.43 10.62 10.65
C ARG A 175 -17.93 10.48 10.90
N SER A 176 -18.44 11.32 11.78
CA SER A 176 -19.87 11.38 12.08
C SER A 176 -20.32 12.82 12.21
N GLU A 177 -21.52 13.12 11.73
CA GLU A 177 -22.21 14.38 11.93
C GLU A 177 -23.63 14.06 12.41
N THR A 178 -24.02 14.54 13.59
CA THR A 178 -25.31 14.25 14.22
C THR A 178 -26.09 15.54 14.40
N VAL A 179 -27.31 15.60 13.86
CA VAL A 179 -28.24 16.73 13.97
C VAL A 179 -29.61 16.18 14.35
N ILE A 180 -29.87 15.98 15.64
CA ILE A 180 -31.11 15.33 16.12
C ILE A 180 -32.04 16.30 16.86
N SER A 181 -31.53 17.29 17.60
CA SER A 181 -32.35 18.14 18.48
C SER A 181 -33.17 19.19 17.74
N ALA A 182 -32.54 19.99 16.88
CA ALA A 182 -33.19 21.05 16.13
C ALA A 182 -32.53 21.18 14.75
N PRO A 183 -33.27 20.94 13.65
CA PRO A 183 -32.72 21.06 12.31
C PRO A 183 -32.42 22.53 11.98
N ALA A 184 -31.34 22.76 11.23
CA ALA A 184 -31.03 24.10 10.76
C ALA A 184 -32.12 24.60 9.79
N PRO A 185 -32.38 25.92 9.73
CA PRO A 185 -33.31 26.49 8.76
C PRO A 185 -33.00 26.03 7.33
N GLY A 186 -34.03 25.63 6.59
CA GLY A 186 -33.90 25.16 5.20
C GLY A 186 -33.56 23.66 5.06
N CYS A 187 -33.38 22.93 6.16
CA CYS A 187 -33.02 21.50 6.14
C CYS A 187 -34.23 20.56 6.20
N GLU A 188 -35.37 21.05 6.67
CA GLU A 188 -36.63 20.29 6.72
C GLU A 188 -37.27 20.28 5.33
N MET A 189 -37.48 19.08 4.77
CA MET A 189 -38.17 18.85 3.51
C MET A 189 -39.08 17.62 3.64
N PRO A 190 -40.25 17.76 4.31
CA PRO A 190 -41.16 16.65 4.57
C PRO A 190 -41.64 15.93 3.30
N ASP A 191 -41.86 16.67 2.21
CA ASP A 191 -42.28 16.12 0.92
C ASP A 191 -41.21 15.20 0.27
N LEU A 192 -39.95 15.28 0.72
CA LEU A 192 -38.88 14.35 0.36
C LEU A 192 -38.62 13.29 1.42
N LYS A 193 -39.44 13.20 2.48
CA LYS A 193 -39.21 12.37 3.67
C LYS A 193 -37.88 12.67 4.36
N ARG A 194 -37.55 13.96 4.44
CA ARG A 194 -36.37 14.49 5.15
C ARG A 194 -36.83 15.43 6.24
N SER A 195 -36.74 15.00 7.49
CA SER A 195 -37.11 15.80 8.66
C SER A 195 -36.04 16.79 9.08
N GLY A 196 -34.82 16.66 8.55
CA GLY A 196 -33.65 17.40 9.01
C GLY A 196 -33.09 16.90 10.36
N ARG A 197 -33.82 16.02 11.07
CA ARG A 197 -33.34 15.29 12.25
C ARG A 197 -32.70 13.99 11.78
N GLN A 198 -31.37 14.00 11.65
CA GLN A 198 -30.63 12.90 11.06
C GLN A 198 -29.23 12.79 11.63
N TYR A 199 -28.60 11.64 11.37
CA TYR A 199 -27.16 11.50 11.49
C TYR A 199 -26.54 11.01 10.19
N GLN A 200 -25.27 11.34 10.01
CA GLN A 200 -24.44 10.94 8.89
C GLN A 200 -23.17 10.29 9.41
N LEU A 201 -22.78 9.17 8.82
CA LEU A 201 -21.54 8.43 9.11
C LEU A 201 -20.79 8.21 7.81
N CYS A 202 -19.47 8.30 7.86
CA CYS A 202 -18.63 7.73 6.82
C CYS A 202 -17.33 7.22 7.39
N TYR A 203 -16.89 6.10 6.86
CA TYR A 203 -15.70 5.42 7.31
C TYR A 203 -15.15 4.57 6.18
N ASN A 204 -13.99 3.97 6.38
CA ASN A 204 -13.50 2.93 5.50
C ASN A 204 -13.09 1.69 6.27
N LEU A 205 -13.33 0.55 5.65
CA LEU A 205 -12.85 -0.74 6.11
C LEU A 205 -12.06 -1.41 5.00
N LYS A 206 -11.14 -2.28 5.40
CA LYS A 206 -10.26 -2.98 4.48
C LYS A 206 -10.26 -4.47 4.74
N SER A 207 -10.13 -5.24 3.67
CA SER A 207 -10.07 -6.70 3.69
C SER A 207 -8.99 -7.17 2.71
N VAL A 208 -8.66 -8.45 2.72
CA VAL A 208 -7.64 -9.02 1.82
C VAL A 208 -8.25 -10.11 0.94
N ALA A 209 -7.91 -10.07 -0.34
CA ALA A 209 -8.37 -11.05 -1.31
C ALA A 209 -7.20 -11.58 -2.15
N CYS A 210 -7.19 -12.90 -2.35
CA CYS A 210 -6.29 -13.57 -3.28
C CYS A 210 -6.78 -13.31 -4.72
N THR A 211 -5.92 -12.74 -5.56
CA THR A 211 -6.22 -12.49 -6.98
C THR A 211 -5.77 -13.62 -7.88
N SER A 212 -4.87 -14.48 -7.38
CA SER A 212 -4.40 -15.65 -8.12
C SER A 212 -5.43 -16.78 -8.14
N PRO A 213 -5.49 -17.58 -9.23
CA PRO A 213 -6.24 -18.83 -9.29
C PRO A 213 -5.85 -19.80 -8.18
N VAL A 214 -6.78 -20.67 -7.80
CA VAL A 214 -6.57 -21.69 -6.75
C VAL A 214 -5.45 -22.66 -7.11
N THR A 215 -5.26 -22.93 -8.40
CA THR A 215 -4.26 -23.86 -8.95
C THR A 215 -2.82 -23.35 -8.87
N GLU A 216 -2.62 -22.05 -8.62
CA GLU A 216 -1.26 -21.51 -8.52
C GLU A 216 -0.55 -21.97 -7.23
N PRO A 217 0.75 -22.29 -7.31
CA PRO A 217 1.55 -22.59 -6.13
C PRO A 217 1.47 -21.47 -5.10
N THR A 218 1.45 -21.82 -3.80
CA THR A 218 1.38 -20.85 -2.70
C THR A 218 2.38 -19.70 -2.85
N ARG A 219 3.62 -19.97 -3.27
CA ARG A 219 4.68 -18.95 -3.39
C ARG A 219 4.39 -17.89 -4.45
N THR A 220 3.63 -18.21 -5.50
CA THR A 220 3.33 -17.28 -6.59
C THR A 220 1.99 -16.58 -6.40
N LYS A 221 1.18 -17.01 -5.41
CA LYS A 221 -0.12 -16.40 -5.14
C LYS A 221 0.01 -14.91 -4.86
N GLN A 222 -0.78 -14.14 -5.58
CA GLN A 222 -0.90 -12.70 -5.42
C GLN A 222 -2.08 -12.37 -4.52
N TRP A 223 -1.82 -11.49 -3.56
CA TRP A 223 -2.79 -10.99 -2.62
C TRP A 223 -2.90 -9.48 -2.75
N SER A 224 -4.10 -8.97 -2.55
CA SER A 224 -4.40 -7.56 -2.66
C SER A 224 -5.25 -7.11 -1.47
N ILE A 225 -4.87 -5.97 -0.88
CA ILE A 225 -5.71 -5.28 0.10
C ILE A 225 -6.78 -4.53 -0.68
N ARG A 226 -8.04 -4.76 -0.31
CA ARG A 226 -9.23 -4.13 -0.86
C ARG A 226 -9.82 -3.20 0.19
N GLN A 227 -10.47 -2.13 -0.25
CA GLN A 227 -11.09 -1.16 0.63
C GLN A 227 -12.50 -0.85 0.18
N VAL A 228 -13.37 -0.54 1.14
CA VAL A 228 -14.72 -0.01 0.93
C VAL A 228 -14.86 1.29 1.71
N ALA A 229 -15.55 2.26 1.15
CA ALA A 229 -15.89 3.52 1.80
C ALA A 229 -17.41 3.69 1.84
N PRO A 230 -18.09 3.17 2.87
CA PRO A 230 -19.49 3.46 3.11
C PRO A 230 -19.69 4.86 3.68
N TYR A 231 -20.71 5.51 3.17
CA TYR A 231 -21.39 6.63 3.79
C TYR A 231 -22.83 6.22 4.06
N HIS A 232 -23.31 6.55 5.25
CA HIS A 232 -24.66 6.27 5.71
C HIS A 232 -25.30 7.55 6.24
N ARG A 233 -26.56 7.76 5.90
CA ARG A 233 -27.40 8.80 6.48
C ARG A 233 -28.71 8.16 6.92
N PHE A 234 -29.15 8.51 8.12
CA PHE A 234 -30.42 8.01 8.66
C PHE A 234 -31.25 9.15 9.24
N ASP A 235 -32.49 9.25 8.78
CA ASP A 235 -33.49 10.18 9.30
C ASP A 235 -34.27 9.52 10.45
N VAL A 236 -34.18 10.07 11.65
CA VAL A 236 -34.76 9.43 12.85
C VAL A 236 -36.29 9.53 12.92
N VAL A 237 -36.89 10.43 12.15
CA VAL A 237 -38.34 10.66 12.15
C VAL A 237 -39.02 9.79 11.09
N PHE A 238 -38.56 9.87 9.85
CA PHE A 238 -39.16 9.12 8.74
C PHE A 238 -38.59 7.71 8.58
N GLY A 239 -37.44 7.41 9.19
CA GLY A 239 -36.74 6.13 8.99
C GLY A 239 -36.06 6.01 7.63
N THR A 240 -35.88 7.13 6.92
CA THR A 240 -35.26 7.16 5.59
C THR A 240 -33.76 6.89 5.71
N ALA A 241 -33.26 5.83 5.07
CA ALA A 241 -31.86 5.42 5.05
C ALA A 241 -31.25 5.61 3.66
N LEU A 242 -30.12 6.33 3.61
CA LEU A 242 -29.33 6.51 2.39
C LEU A 242 -27.93 5.95 2.60
N TRP A 243 -27.50 5.12 1.66
CA TRP A 243 -26.16 4.55 1.62
C TRP A 243 -25.46 4.96 0.33
N LEU A 244 -24.25 5.50 0.45
CA LEU A 244 -23.32 5.64 -0.67
C LEU A 244 -22.15 4.71 -0.42
N ILE A 245 -21.85 3.81 -1.36
CA ILE A 245 -20.84 2.78 -1.18
C ILE A 245 -19.82 2.92 -2.30
N THR A 246 -18.61 3.34 -1.94
CA THR A 246 -17.50 3.40 -2.90
C THR A 246 -16.60 2.17 -2.77
N LYS A 247 -16.44 1.40 -3.86
CA LYS A 247 -15.57 0.21 -3.88
C LYS A 247 -14.96 -0.07 -5.25
N GLY A 248 -13.80 -0.71 -5.28
CA GLY A 248 -13.15 -1.19 -6.49
C GLY A 248 -13.61 -2.57 -6.97
N ASP A 249 -14.92 -2.78 -7.10
CA ASP A 249 -15.66 -3.88 -7.77
C ASP A 249 -17.15 -3.74 -7.37
N LEU A 250 -17.99 -4.73 -7.70
CA LEU A 250 -19.40 -4.77 -7.34
C LEU A 250 -19.74 -5.78 -6.24
N LEU A 251 -18.74 -6.31 -5.53
CA LEU A 251 -18.95 -7.37 -4.53
C LEU A 251 -19.93 -6.94 -3.42
N MET A 252 -19.86 -5.68 -2.98
CA MET A 252 -20.77 -5.16 -1.95
C MET A 252 -22.20 -4.99 -2.46
N GLU A 253 -22.38 -4.80 -3.77
CA GLU A 253 -23.73 -4.79 -4.36
C GLU A 253 -24.35 -6.18 -4.23
N GLU A 254 -23.61 -7.23 -4.59
CA GLU A 254 -24.06 -8.63 -4.47
C GLU A 254 -24.42 -8.97 -3.01
N TYR A 255 -23.53 -8.66 -2.06
CA TYR A 255 -23.79 -8.95 -0.64
C TYR A 255 -24.99 -8.18 -0.08
N ILE A 256 -25.18 -6.92 -0.47
CA ILE A 256 -26.33 -6.15 -0.02
C ILE A 256 -27.61 -6.70 -0.66
N ARG A 257 -27.58 -7.08 -1.93
CA ARG A 257 -28.73 -7.72 -2.59
C ARG A 257 -29.14 -9.01 -1.91
N ASP A 258 -28.17 -9.81 -1.46
CA ASP A 258 -28.45 -11.03 -0.70
C ASP A 258 -29.02 -10.71 0.69
N LEU A 259 -28.51 -9.68 1.35
CA LEU A 259 -28.99 -9.22 2.66
C LEU A 259 -30.44 -8.69 2.61
N VAL A 260 -30.75 -7.83 1.64
CA VAL A 260 -32.10 -7.24 1.51
C VAL A 260 -33.06 -8.07 0.69
N GLY A 261 -32.56 -9.12 0.02
CA GLY A 261 -33.31 -9.95 -0.89
C GLY A 261 -34.22 -10.98 -0.19
N PRO A 262 -34.89 -11.85 -0.99
CA PRO A 262 -35.82 -12.85 -0.47
C PRO A 262 -35.20 -13.88 0.48
N GLN A 263 -33.88 -14.09 0.40
CA GLN A 263 -33.14 -15.02 1.25
C GLN A 263 -32.58 -14.37 2.53
N GLY A 264 -32.59 -13.04 2.62
CA GLY A 264 -32.16 -12.30 3.80
C GLY A 264 -33.05 -12.53 5.02
N ARG A 265 -32.52 -12.29 6.21
CA ARG A 265 -33.31 -12.41 7.45
C ARG A 265 -34.41 -11.35 7.46
N LEU A 266 -35.59 -11.72 7.94
CA LEU A 266 -36.76 -10.84 7.95
C LEU A 266 -36.50 -9.50 8.66
N GLN A 267 -35.81 -9.52 9.80
CA GLN A 267 -35.47 -8.32 10.58
C GLN A 267 -34.54 -7.37 9.80
N ASP A 268 -33.63 -7.92 9.00
CA ASP A 268 -32.65 -7.14 8.23
C ASP A 268 -33.28 -6.47 7.00
N ARG A 269 -34.51 -6.87 6.62
CA ARG A 269 -35.25 -6.32 5.46
C ARG A 269 -36.62 -5.71 5.82
N SER A 270 -36.84 -5.42 7.09
CA SER A 270 -38.09 -4.79 7.56
C SER A 270 -37.97 -3.26 7.49
N PHE A 271 -38.89 -2.62 6.76
CA PHE A 271 -38.93 -1.16 6.57
C PHE A 271 -40.31 -0.56 6.88
N GLY A 272 -41.07 -1.22 7.75
CA GLY A 272 -42.44 -0.84 8.11
C GLY A 272 -42.52 0.26 9.16
N SER A 273 -41.45 0.48 9.94
CA SER A 273 -41.35 1.55 10.95
C SER A 273 -39.94 2.14 11.02
N PRO A 274 -39.76 3.36 11.57
CA PRO A 274 -38.42 3.93 11.76
C PRO A 274 -37.49 3.05 12.59
N SER A 275 -38.00 2.35 13.62
CA SER A 275 -37.23 1.38 14.41
C SER A 275 -36.74 0.21 13.56
N GLU A 276 -37.61 -0.35 12.71
CA GLU A 276 -37.23 -1.46 11.81
C GLU A 276 -36.17 -1.00 10.78
N CYS A 277 -36.33 0.19 10.18
CA CYS A 277 -35.34 0.76 9.27
C CYS A 277 -33.98 1.00 9.96
N PHE A 278 -34.00 1.39 11.23
CA PHE A 278 -32.80 1.57 12.03
C PHE A 278 -32.09 0.23 12.26
N VAL A 279 -32.83 -0.82 12.64
CA VAL A 279 -32.28 -2.18 12.82
C VAL A 279 -31.71 -2.72 11.52
N SER A 280 -32.41 -2.55 10.39
CA SER A 280 -31.89 -2.91 9.07
C SER A 280 -30.59 -2.16 8.74
N SER A 281 -30.48 -0.89 9.13
CA SER A 281 -29.24 -0.11 8.96
C SER A 281 -28.07 -0.68 9.78
N LEU A 282 -28.31 -1.16 11.00
CA LEU A 282 -27.30 -1.86 11.80
C LEU A 282 -26.83 -3.16 11.12
N ALA A 283 -27.73 -3.91 10.51
CA ALA A 283 -27.39 -5.13 9.77
C ALA A 283 -26.45 -4.83 8.58
N VAL A 284 -26.68 -3.74 7.84
CA VAL A 284 -25.79 -3.30 6.76
C VAL A 284 -24.41 -2.92 7.30
N HIS A 285 -24.33 -2.25 8.46
CA HIS A 285 -23.03 -2.00 9.10
C HIS A 285 -22.31 -3.31 9.45
N LEU A 286 -23.02 -4.29 10.03
CA LEU A 286 -22.46 -5.60 10.38
C LEU A 286 -21.94 -6.37 9.16
N LEU A 287 -22.59 -6.23 8.00
CA LEU A 287 -22.10 -6.78 6.73
C LEU A 287 -20.73 -6.20 6.35
N PHE A 288 -20.53 -4.89 6.52
CA PHE A 288 -19.20 -4.30 6.28
C PHE A 288 -18.16 -4.76 7.31
N VAL A 289 -18.58 -4.93 8.58
CA VAL A 289 -17.73 -5.44 9.66
C VAL A 289 -17.28 -6.87 9.38
N SER A 290 -18.20 -7.76 8.98
CA SER A 290 -17.87 -9.14 8.64
C SER A 290 -16.95 -9.21 7.44
N TRP A 291 -17.22 -8.43 6.38
CA TRP A 291 -16.36 -8.38 5.20
C TRP A 291 -14.93 -7.92 5.53
N ALA A 292 -14.78 -6.97 6.46
CA ALA A 292 -13.47 -6.46 6.89
C ALA A 292 -12.62 -7.53 7.60
N ALA A 293 -13.24 -8.55 8.19
CA ALA A 293 -12.58 -9.67 8.84
C ALA A 293 -12.17 -10.79 7.87
N GLU A 294 -12.74 -10.82 6.66
CA GLU A 294 -12.50 -11.89 5.69
C GLU A 294 -11.05 -11.93 5.17
N GLY A 295 -10.60 -13.13 4.82
CA GLY A 295 -9.32 -13.37 4.13
C GLY A 295 -8.05 -13.24 4.98
N TRP A 296 -8.06 -12.52 6.11
CA TRP A 296 -6.86 -12.25 6.91
C TRP A 296 -6.17 -13.51 7.41
N THR A 297 -6.92 -14.50 7.86
CA THR A 297 -6.36 -15.79 8.31
C THR A 297 -5.55 -16.48 7.21
N ALA A 298 -6.08 -16.50 5.98
CA ALA A 298 -5.44 -17.13 4.84
C ALA A 298 -4.24 -16.31 4.34
N TYR A 299 -4.35 -14.98 4.33
CA TYR A 299 -3.26 -14.08 3.96
C TYR A 299 -2.06 -14.18 4.93
N LEU A 300 -2.31 -14.15 6.24
CA LEU A 300 -1.25 -14.29 7.24
C LEU A 300 -0.59 -15.66 7.18
N ARG A 301 -1.37 -16.73 6.97
CA ARG A 301 -0.81 -18.08 6.74
C ARG A 301 0.08 -18.11 5.51
N TRP A 302 -0.37 -17.50 4.40
CA TRP A 302 0.43 -17.39 3.19
C TRP A 302 1.76 -16.65 3.44
N LEU A 303 1.74 -15.50 4.14
CA LEU A 303 2.96 -14.78 4.49
C LEU A 303 3.91 -15.63 5.33
N GLU A 304 3.39 -16.34 6.35
CA GLU A 304 4.18 -17.25 7.18
C GLU A 304 4.84 -18.36 6.35
N GLU A 305 4.08 -19.04 5.49
CA GLU A 305 4.58 -20.12 4.64
C GLU A 305 5.66 -19.63 3.67
N VAL A 306 5.45 -18.47 3.04
CA VAL A 306 6.41 -17.91 2.10
C VAL A 306 7.69 -17.49 2.81
N VAL A 307 7.58 -16.74 3.91
CA VAL A 307 8.73 -16.33 4.73
C VAL A 307 9.50 -17.55 5.21
N ASP A 308 8.82 -18.57 5.72
CA ASP A 308 9.48 -19.79 6.16
C ASP A 308 10.25 -20.44 5.03
N SER A 309 9.62 -20.57 3.86
CA SER A 309 10.22 -21.19 2.71
C SER A 309 11.47 -20.45 2.17
N GLU A 310 11.50 -19.11 2.24
CA GLU A 310 12.63 -18.30 1.79
C GLU A 310 13.80 -18.32 2.79
N THR A 311 13.49 -18.38 4.09
CA THR A 311 14.47 -18.15 5.17
C THR A 311 14.89 -19.41 5.92
N LYS A 312 14.18 -20.54 5.77
CA LYS A 312 14.46 -21.79 6.51
C LYS A 312 15.91 -22.22 6.43
N ILE A 313 16.51 -22.18 5.24
CA ILE A 313 17.91 -22.56 5.04
C ILE A 313 18.88 -21.64 5.82
N ALA A 314 18.51 -20.38 6.11
CA ALA A 314 19.36 -19.48 6.88
C ALA A 314 19.41 -19.86 8.36
N VAL A 315 18.37 -20.56 8.83
CA VAL A 315 18.22 -20.98 10.22
C VAL A 315 18.86 -22.34 10.45
N ILE A 316 18.50 -23.33 9.61
CA ILE A 316 18.89 -24.74 9.81
C ILE A 316 19.96 -25.26 8.83
N GLY A 317 20.41 -24.42 7.90
CA GLY A 317 21.36 -24.83 6.88
C GLY A 317 22.75 -25.16 7.43
N PRO A 318 23.52 -26.02 6.73
CA PRO A 318 24.88 -26.35 7.13
C PRO A 318 25.79 -25.13 7.07
N ARG A 319 26.65 -24.98 8.08
CA ARG A 319 27.55 -23.80 8.26
C ARG A 319 29.02 -24.07 7.91
N GLY A 320 29.39 -25.31 7.62
CA GLY A 320 30.77 -25.72 7.34
C GLY A 320 31.19 -25.53 5.88
N PHE A 321 32.50 -25.57 5.63
CA PHE A 321 33.06 -25.67 4.28
C PHE A 321 32.79 -27.06 3.69
N GLY A 322 32.13 -27.13 2.54
CA GLY A 322 31.80 -28.39 1.85
C GLY A 322 30.36 -28.45 1.36
N ASP A 323 30.12 -29.30 0.36
CA ASP A 323 28.96 -29.29 -0.54
C ASP A 323 27.61 -29.30 0.19
N GLY A 324 26.74 -28.33 -0.16
CA GLY A 324 25.39 -28.16 0.41
C GLY A 324 25.11 -26.83 1.13
N ARG A 325 26.07 -25.92 1.27
CA ARG A 325 25.83 -24.55 1.80
C ARG A 325 25.12 -23.69 0.76
N ARG A 326 24.02 -23.03 1.13
CA ARG A 326 23.36 -22.02 0.28
C ARG A 326 24.24 -20.77 0.17
N GLU A 327 24.60 -20.40 -1.04
CA GLU A 327 25.17 -19.08 -1.32
C GLU A 327 24.04 -18.04 -1.25
N TYR A 328 24.19 -17.06 -0.36
CA TYR A 328 23.22 -15.98 -0.26
C TYR A 328 23.63 -14.87 -1.21
N LYS A 329 22.63 -14.23 -1.81
CA LYS A 329 22.84 -13.05 -2.64
C LYS A 329 22.08 -11.85 -2.08
N PRO A 330 22.47 -10.61 -2.42
CA PRO A 330 21.73 -9.42 -2.01
C PRO A 330 20.23 -9.48 -2.38
N GLU A 331 19.86 -10.17 -3.47
CA GLU A 331 18.47 -10.36 -3.86
C GLU A 331 17.67 -11.20 -2.86
N ASP A 332 18.30 -12.16 -2.16
CA ASP A 332 17.62 -12.93 -1.11
C ASP A 332 17.22 -12.01 0.05
N LEU A 333 18.10 -11.08 0.44
CA LEU A 333 17.81 -10.08 1.47
C LEU A 333 16.68 -9.14 1.05
N GLN A 334 16.68 -8.71 -0.22
CA GLN A 334 15.61 -7.87 -0.78
C GLN A 334 14.26 -8.58 -0.79
N ARG A 335 14.20 -9.89 -1.07
CA ARG A 335 12.95 -10.66 -1.00
C ARG A 335 12.41 -10.73 0.43
N VAL A 336 13.27 -10.97 1.41
CA VAL A 336 12.85 -10.97 2.83
C VAL A 336 12.34 -9.59 3.25
N GLN A 337 13.01 -8.52 2.82
CA GLN A 337 12.56 -7.13 3.02
C GLN A 337 11.15 -6.89 2.46
N GLN A 338 10.84 -7.37 1.25
CA GLN A 338 9.51 -7.21 0.65
C GLN A 338 8.41 -7.88 1.49
N PHE A 339 8.68 -9.04 2.08
CA PHE A 339 7.70 -9.70 2.97
C PHE A 339 7.58 -8.99 4.32
N GLU A 340 8.66 -8.42 4.83
CA GLU A 340 8.64 -7.54 6.01
C GLU A 340 7.72 -6.32 5.78
N GLU A 341 7.84 -5.68 4.62
CA GLU A 341 6.98 -4.54 4.23
C GLU A 341 5.51 -4.95 4.13
N LYS A 342 5.21 -6.11 3.53
CA LYS A 342 3.84 -6.66 3.44
C LYS A 342 3.23 -6.98 4.82
N ALA A 343 4.03 -7.52 5.74
CA ALA A 343 3.57 -7.81 7.10
C ALA A 343 3.35 -6.53 7.92
N ASN A 344 4.18 -5.50 7.71
CA ASN A 344 3.97 -4.16 8.29
C ASN A 344 2.71 -3.50 7.74
N GLU A 345 2.48 -3.56 6.42
CA GLU A 345 1.25 -3.05 5.80
C GLU A 345 0.01 -3.74 6.37
N ALA A 346 0.05 -5.07 6.52
CA ALA A 346 -1.03 -5.84 7.13
C ALA A 346 -1.33 -5.39 8.56
N THR A 347 -0.27 -5.23 9.38
CA THR A 347 -0.39 -4.78 10.77
C THR A 347 -1.07 -3.41 10.85
N MET A 348 -0.59 -2.45 10.06
CA MET A 348 -1.14 -1.09 10.01
C MET A 348 -2.61 -1.08 9.55
N VAL A 349 -2.97 -1.89 8.53
CA VAL A 349 -4.36 -1.97 8.07
C VAL A 349 -5.29 -2.56 9.13
N LEU A 350 -4.87 -3.64 9.79
CA LEU A 350 -5.64 -4.28 10.85
C LEU A 350 -5.82 -3.35 12.06
N GLU A 351 -4.78 -2.62 12.46
CA GLU A 351 -4.87 -1.58 13.50
C GLU A 351 -5.85 -0.47 13.10
N GLY A 352 -5.77 0.01 11.86
CA GLY A 352 -6.71 1.00 11.35
C GLY A 352 -8.16 0.51 11.32
N ASN A 353 -8.40 -0.77 11.01
CA ASN A 353 -9.74 -1.36 11.11
C ASN A 353 -10.23 -1.39 12.56
N ILE A 354 -9.38 -1.76 13.53
CA ILE A 354 -9.72 -1.75 14.97
C ILE A 354 -10.19 -0.36 15.41
N ASP A 355 -9.49 0.69 14.99
CA ASP A 355 -9.84 2.07 15.35
C ASP A 355 -11.22 2.48 14.78
N VAL A 356 -11.48 2.13 13.52
CA VAL A 356 -12.76 2.39 12.85
C VAL A 356 -13.90 1.62 13.52
N LEU A 357 -13.72 0.33 13.76
CA LEU A 357 -14.72 -0.52 14.43
C LEU A 357 -15.01 -0.02 15.86
N THR A 358 -13.98 0.39 16.60
CA THR A 358 -14.13 0.95 17.95
C THR A 358 -14.92 2.27 17.91
N SER A 359 -14.64 3.13 16.93
CA SER A 359 -15.36 4.39 16.74
C SER A 359 -16.81 4.17 16.31
N LEU A 360 -17.07 3.20 15.43
CA LEU A 360 -18.42 2.82 15.01
C LEU A 360 -19.25 2.29 16.19
N ARG A 361 -18.68 1.41 17.00
CA ARG A 361 -19.32 0.92 18.23
C ARG A 361 -19.61 2.08 19.18
N GLY A 362 -18.59 2.88 19.50
CA GLY A 362 -18.71 4.00 20.43
C GLY A 362 -19.76 5.02 19.99
N TYR A 363 -19.86 5.29 18.69
CA TYR A 363 -20.89 6.17 18.15
C TYR A 363 -22.31 5.70 18.47
N TYR A 364 -22.62 4.41 18.23
CA TYR A 364 -23.96 3.87 18.48
C TYR A 364 -24.25 3.74 19.99
N GLU A 365 -23.24 3.43 20.81
CA GLU A 365 -23.35 3.47 22.27
C GLU A 365 -23.65 4.90 22.77
N GLU A 366 -22.98 5.91 22.24
CA GLU A 366 -23.22 7.32 22.55
C GLU A 366 -24.59 7.81 22.05
N LEU A 367 -25.01 7.37 20.87
CA LEU A 367 -26.32 7.69 20.29
C LEU A 367 -27.46 7.28 21.23
N LEU A 368 -27.33 6.15 21.91
CA LEU A 368 -28.29 5.69 22.92
C LEU A 368 -28.39 6.67 24.11
N HIS A 369 -27.33 7.42 24.42
CA HIS A 369 -27.33 8.40 25.51
C HIS A 369 -27.85 9.78 25.08
N HIS A 370 -28.03 10.02 23.78
CA HIS A 370 -28.54 11.28 23.25
C HIS A 370 -29.99 11.50 23.68
N ARG A 371 -30.28 12.68 24.26
CA ARG A 371 -31.60 12.99 24.84
C ARG A 371 -32.72 12.97 23.81
N ASP A 372 -32.44 13.50 22.62
CA ASP A 372 -33.45 13.69 21.57
C ASP A 372 -33.54 12.50 20.58
N PHE A 373 -32.93 11.36 20.92
CA PHE A 373 -33.00 10.15 20.09
C PHE A 373 -34.26 9.33 20.42
N ASP A 374 -35.31 9.56 19.63
CA ASP A 374 -36.66 9.02 19.88
C ASP A 374 -36.71 7.47 19.84
N LEU A 375 -35.79 6.83 19.11
CA LEU A 375 -35.73 5.36 18.96
C LEU A 375 -34.96 4.65 20.08
N LYS A 376 -34.49 5.38 21.10
CA LYS A 376 -33.68 4.85 22.20
C LYS A 376 -34.34 3.66 22.89
N ALA A 377 -35.63 3.77 23.24
CA ALA A 377 -36.33 2.75 24.01
C ALA A 377 -36.63 1.50 23.18
N SER A 378 -36.93 1.67 21.88
CA SER A 378 -37.29 0.57 20.99
C SER A 378 -36.08 -0.21 20.46
N CYS A 379 -34.91 0.43 20.34
CA CYS A 379 -33.74 -0.15 19.70
C CYS A 379 -32.55 -0.40 20.67
N ALA A 380 -32.75 -0.26 21.98
CA ALA A 380 -31.66 -0.39 22.97
C ALA A 380 -31.01 -1.78 22.95
N GLN A 381 -31.82 -2.83 22.84
CA GLN A 381 -31.35 -4.21 22.83
C GLN A 381 -30.57 -4.50 21.55
N GLU A 382 -31.03 -4.00 20.41
CA GLU A 382 -30.44 -4.18 19.09
C GLU A 382 -29.11 -3.43 19.00
N ILE A 383 -29.02 -2.21 19.55
CA ILE A 383 -27.75 -1.48 19.69
C ILE A 383 -26.77 -2.25 20.57
N GLY A 384 -27.21 -2.81 21.70
CA GLY A 384 -26.35 -3.64 22.56
C GLY A 384 -25.84 -4.90 21.86
N THR A 385 -26.70 -5.55 21.08
CA THR A 385 -26.35 -6.74 20.29
C THR A 385 -25.37 -6.38 19.17
N PHE A 386 -25.61 -5.27 18.47
CA PHE A 386 -24.70 -4.72 17.47
C PHE A 386 -23.33 -4.40 18.08
N ALA A 387 -23.29 -3.70 19.21
CA ALA A 387 -22.05 -3.33 19.88
C ALA A 387 -21.23 -4.56 20.30
N THR A 388 -21.92 -5.62 20.76
CA THR A 388 -21.30 -6.90 21.10
C THR A 388 -20.66 -7.55 19.87
N GLN A 389 -21.39 -7.64 18.75
CA GLN A 389 -20.87 -8.23 17.51
C GLN A 389 -19.67 -7.44 16.93
N VAL A 390 -19.72 -6.10 16.99
CA VAL A 390 -18.59 -5.26 16.58
C VAL A 390 -17.39 -5.48 17.51
N ASN A 391 -17.62 -5.65 18.82
CA ASN A 391 -16.55 -5.93 19.78
C ASN A 391 -15.90 -7.31 19.54
N ASP A 392 -16.67 -8.31 19.15
CA ASP A 392 -16.14 -9.64 18.78
C ASP A 392 -15.25 -9.53 17.54
N ALA A 393 -15.70 -8.80 16.49
CA ALA A 393 -14.89 -8.53 15.31
C ALA A 393 -13.60 -7.75 15.63
N VAL A 394 -13.66 -6.81 16.57
CA VAL A 394 -12.47 -6.10 17.08
C VAL A 394 -11.51 -7.07 17.77
N TYR A 395 -12.02 -7.99 18.59
CA TYR A 395 -11.19 -9.00 19.25
C TYR A 395 -10.51 -9.92 18.23
N GLU A 396 -11.24 -10.41 17.23
CA GLU A 396 -10.69 -11.19 16.12
C GLU A 396 -9.59 -10.45 15.35
N THR A 397 -9.84 -9.19 15.01
CA THR A 397 -8.86 -8.34 14.32
C THR A 397 -7.60 -8.14 15.17
N ARG A 398 -7.73 -7.97 16.50
CA ARG A 398 -6.58 -7.89 17.42
C ARG A 398 -5.76 -9.17 17.46
N MET A 399 -6.40 -10.34 17.39
CA MET A 399 -5.68 -11.62 17.30
C MET A 399 -4.83 -11.67 16.01
N HIS A 400 -5.36 -11.19 14.88
CA HIS A 400 -4.60 -11.06 13.64
C HIS A 400 -3.44 -10.06 13.75
N VAL A 401 -3.61 -8.93 14.43
CA VAL A 401 -2.50 -7.99 14.73
C VAL A 401 -1.39 -8.66 15.53
N SER A 402 -1.73 -9.39 16.60
CA SER A 402 -0.72 -10.10 17.41
C SER A 402 0.04 -11.14 16.59
N ARG A 403 -0.65 -11.89 15.73
CA ARG A 403 -0.04 -12.86 14.81
C ARG A 403 0.90 -12.18 13.80
N ALA A 404 0.47 -11.07 13.19
CA ALA A 404 1.29 -10.29 12.26
C ALA A 404 2.54 -9.69 12.94
N LYS A 405 2.42 -9.18 14.17
CA LYS A 405 3.55 -8.67 14.96
C LYS A 405 4.56 -9.76 15.33
N LEU A 406 4.08 -10.97 15.65
CA LEU A 406 4.97 -12.12 15.87
C LEU A 406 5.73 -12.47 14.58
N LEU A 407 5.03 -12.54 13.45
CA LEU A 407 5.64 -12.79 12.15
C LEU A 407 6.70 -11.73 11.81
N LEU A 408 6.44 -10.45 12.07
CA LEU A 408 7.41 -9.36 11.86
C LEU A 408 8.70 -9.56 12.66
N ARG A 409 8.60 -9.97 13.93
CA ARG A 409 9.79 -10.29 14.75
C ARG A 409 10.57 -11.45 14.13
N ILE A 410 9.88 -12.52 13.74
CA ILE A 410 10.50 -13.68 13.08
C ILE A 410 11.20 -13.27 11.78
N ILE A 411 10.55 -12.43 10.94
CA ILE A 411 11.15 -11.93 9.70
C ILE A 411 12.41 -11.12 10.00
N SER A 412 12.35 -10.21 10.97
CA SER A 412 13.49 -9.36 11.36
C SER A 412 14.68 -10.19 11.84
N ASP A 413 14.45 -11.16 12.73
CA ASP A 413 15.48 -12.06 13.24
C ASP A 413 16.11 -12.86 12.10
N ARG A 414 15.30 -13.46 11.23
CA ARG A 414 15.79 -14.27 10.11
C ARG A 414 16.48 -13.44 9.02
N LYS A 415 16.05 -12.20 8.80
CA LYS A 415 16.72 -11.25 7.92
C LYS A 415 18.12 -10.89 8.44
N SER A 416 18.26 -10.71 9.76
CA SER A 416 19.56 -10.47 10.38
C SER A 416 20.52 -11.66 10.19
N LEU A 417 20.00 -12.90 10.24
CA LEU A 417 20.75 -14.11 9.94
C LEU A 417 21.20 -14.16 8.48
N VAL A 418 20.31 -13.81 7.53
CA VAL A 418 20.67 -13.74 6.10
C VAL A 418 21.77 -12.71 5.87
N LEU A 419 21.67 -11.53 6.50
CA LEU A 419 22.69 -10.49 6.43
C LEU A 419 24.03 -10.98 7.00
N GLN A 420 24.01 -11.67 8.14
CA GLN A 420 25.21 -12.27 8.73
C GLN A 420 25.87 -13.27 7.77
N HIS A 421 25.10 -14.13 7.11
CA HIS A 421 25.63 -15.07 6.13
C HIS A 421 26.31 -14.36 4.95
N LEU A 422 25.70 -13.29 4.43
CA LEU A 422 26.29 -12.46 3.37
C LEU A 422 27.63 -11.85 3.80
N GLN A 423 27.70 -11.32 5.03
CA GLN A 423 28.92 -10.75 5.59
C GLN A 423 30.01 -11.81 5.78
N THR A 424 29.67 -12.98 6.29
CA THR A 424 30.61 -14.10 6.45
C THR A 424 31.15 -14.57 5.10
N GLN A 425 30.28 -14.70 4.08
CA GLN A 425 30.70 -15.08 2.72
C GLN A 425 31.62 -14.03 2.08
N ALA A 426 31.35 -12.74 2.30
CA ALA A 426 32.23 -11.66 1.84
C ALA A 426 33.59 -11.70 2.55
N ALA A 427 33.61 -11.96 3.85
CA ALA A 427 34.84 -12.08 4.64
C ALA A 427 35.69 -13.29 4.20
N GLU A 428 35.08 -14.46 3.99
CA GLU A 428 35.75 -15.67 3.48
C GLU A 428 36.37 -15.42 2.08
N LYS A 429 35.60 -14.81 1.15
CA LYS A 429 36.13 -14.48 -0.19
C LYS A 429 37.28 -13.46 -0.10
N MET A 430 37.20 -12.51 0.82
CA MET A 430 38.27 -11.54 1.07
C MET A 430 39.52 -12.20 1.68
N GLU A 431 39.36 -13.16 2.58
CA GLU A 431 40.47 -13.95 3.13
C GLU A 431 41.20 -14.71 2.02
N ILE A 432 40.46 -15.42 1.18
CA ILE A 432 41.03 -16.16 0.03
C ILE A 432 41.75 -15.19 -0.91
N MET A 433 41.13 -14.07 -1.27
CA MET A 433 41.75 -13.04 -2.11
C MET A 433 43.03 -12.48 -1.47
N THR A 434 43.03 -12.26 -0.16
CA THR A 434 44.20 -11.75 0.57
C THR A 434 45.33 -12.77 0.57
N VAL A 435 45.04 -14.05 0.79
CA VAL A 435 46.03 -15.14 0.74
C VAL A 435 46.62 -15.29 -0.67
N LEU A 436 45.79 -15.20 -1.71
CA LEU A 436 46.24 -15.24 -3.11
C LEU A 436 47.12 -14.02 -3.42
N ALA A 437 46.70 -12.81 -3.04
CA ALA A 437 47.48 -11.58 -3.21
C ALA A 437 48.81 -11.65 -2.45
N GLN A 438 48.85 -12.26 -1.27
CA GLN A 438 50.10 -12.51 -0.53
C GLN A 438 51.03 -13.45 -1.31
N LYS A 439 50.51 -14.55 -1.86
CA LYS A 439 51.30 -15.49 -2.67
C LYS A 439 51.84 -14.83 -3.94
N GLU A 440 51.01 -14.05 -4.64
CA GLU A 440 51.43 -13.26 -5.81
C GLU A 440 52.50 -12.23 -5.43
N ALA A 441 52.34 -11.53 -4.31
CA ALA A 441 53.33 -10.58 -3.82
C ALA A 441 54.68 -11.26 -3.48
N ILE A 442 54.65 -12.48 -2.91
CA ILE A 442 55.86 -13.26 -2.65
C ILE A 442 56.53 -13.69 -3.97
N ALA A 443 55.76 -14.21 -4.94
CA ALA A 443 56.29 -14.59 -6.24
C ALA A 443 56.92 -13.40 -6.98
N MET A 444 56.25 -12.24 -6.99
CA MET A 444 56.79 -11.01 -7.56
C MET A 444 58.08 -10.58 -6.87
N ARG A 445 58.16 -10.67 -5.54
CA ARG A 445 59.40 -10.39 -4.79
C ARG A 445 60.53 -11.33 -5.24
N VAL A 446 60.29 -12.62 -5.38
CA VAL A 446 61.31 -13.59 -5.84
C VAL A 446 61.80 -13.24 -7.24
N ILE A 447 60.90 -12.98 -8.19
CA ILE A 447 61.27 -12.59 -9.56
C ILE A 447 62.12 -11.32 -9.55
N THR A 448 61.76 -10.30 -8.79
CA THR A 448 62.54 -9.06 -8.71
C THR A 448 63.94 -9.27 -8.12
N VAL A 449 64.11 -10.20 -7.17
CA VAL A 449 65.43 -10.54 -6.64
C VAL A 449 66.27 -11.25 -7.70
N VAL A 450 65.68 -12.21 -8.42
CA VAL A 450 66.35 -12.91 -9.52
C VAL A 450 66.78 -11.92 -10.60
N THR A 451 65.90 -11.03 -11.05
CA THR A 451 66.23 -10.04 -12.09
C THR A 451 67.32 -9.06 -11.64
N LEU A 452 67.33 -8.62 -10.38
CA LEU A 452 68.39 -7.76 -9.85
C LEU A 452 69.78 -8.40 -9.89
N ILE A 453 69.86 -9.73 -9.78
CA ILE A 453 71.12 -10.49 -9.89
C ILE A 453 71.55 -10.64 -11.36
N TYR A 454 70.63 -10.96 -12.26
CA TYR A 454 70.97 -11.22 -13.67
C TYR A 454 71.20 -9.94 -14.47
N LEU A 455 70.52 -8.84 -14.16
CA LEU A 455 70.55 -7.60 -14.95
C LEU A 455 71.97 -7.03 -15.18
N PRO A 456 72.86 -6.95 -14.16
CA PRO A 456 74.25 -6.51 -14.37
C PRO A 456 75.05 -7.49 -15.23
N ALA A 457 74.89 -8.80 -14.99
CA ALA A 457 75.61 -9.82 -15.76
C ALA A 457 75.19 -9.82 -17.23
N THR A 458 73.89 -9.72 -17.51
CA THR A 458 73.36 -9.61 -18.87
C THR A 458 73.81 -8.32 -19.55
N PHE A 459 73.78 -7.17 -18.86
CA PHE A 459 74.24 -5.91 -19.43
C PHE A 459 75.73 -5.95 -19.79
N VAL A 460 76.58 -6.46 -18.89
CA VAL A 460 78.02 -6.59 -19.14
C VAL A 460 78.28 -7.59 -20.27
N SER A 461 77.62 -8.76 -20.27
CA SER A 461 77.76 -9.73 -21.37
C SER A 461 77.36 -9.15 -22.73
N THR A 462 76.26 -8.40 -22.80
CA THR A 462 75.83 -7.74 -24.05
C THR A 462 76.84 -6.67 -24.46
N PHE A 463 77.33 -5.85 -23.52
CA PHE A 463 78.32 -4.80 -23.80
C PHE A 463 79.63 -5.39 -24.34
N PHE A 464 80.14 -6.45 -23.74
CA PHE A 464 81.34 -7.16 -24.20
C PHE A 464 81.11 -7.98 -25.49
N SER A 465 79.86 -8.23 -25.88
CA SER A 465 79.50 -8.85 -27.17
C SER A 465 79.38 -7.83 -28.32
N THR A 466 79.43 -6.53 -28.02
CA THR A 466 79.46 -5.49 -29.06
C THR A 466 80.89 -5.27 -29.58
N ASP A 467 81.02 -4.73 -30.80
CA ASP A 467 82.30 -4.41 -31.45
C ASP A 467 83.17 -3.37 -30.70
N VAL A 468 82.69 -2.84 -29.57
CA VAL A 468 83.39 -1.90 -28.70
C VAL A 468 84.60 -2.55 -28.01
N VAL A 469 84.58 -3.87 -27.76
CA VAL A 469 85.69 -4.60 -27.11
C VAL A 469 86.21 -5.70 -28.05
N LYS A 470 87.25 -5.42 -28.82
CA LYS A 470 87.92 -6.40 -29.69
C LYS A 470 89.11 -7.04 -28.98
N TYR A 471 89.04 -8.35 -28.76
CA TYR A 471 90.19 -9.14 -28.33
C TYR A 471 90.91 -9.66 -29.57
N GLN A 472 91.72 -8.82 -30.20
CA GLN A 472 92.61 -9.25 -31.26
C GLN A 472 93.73 -10.10 -30.67
N ASN A 473 93.71 -11.39 -30.98
CA ASN A 473 94.93 -12.13 -31.25
C ASN A 473 94.78 -12.81 -32.61
N GLN A 474 95.86 -12.69 -33.36
CA GLN A 474 96.02 -12.83 -34.79
C GLN A 474 96.08 -14.32 -35.22
N ASP A 475 95.58 -14.60 -36.43
CA ASP A 475 95.78 -15.78 -37.30
C ASP A 475 95.46 -17.19 -36.75
N ASP A 476 94.24 -17.69 -37.01
CA ASP A 476 94.04 -18.89 -37.86
C ASP A 476 92.56 -19.28 -38.04
N ALA A 477 92.27 -19.86 -39.20
CA ALA A 477 90.98 -20.37 -39.60
C ALA A 477 90.68 -21.73 -38.96
N SER A 478 89.83 -21.76 -37.93
CA SER A 478 88.80 -22.79 -37.63
C SER A 478 88.46 -22.82 -36.13
N GLY A 479 87.16 -22.79 -35.82
CA GLY A 479 86.65 -23.07 -34.47
C GLY A 479 86.76 -21.90 -33.47
N ALA A 480 85.78 -21.77 -32.60
CA ALA A 480 85.65 -20.67 -31.64
C ALA A 480 86.93 -20.45 -30.80
N SER A 481 87.50 -19.24 -30.84
CA SER A 481 88.62 -18.86 -29.97
C SER A 481 88.09 -18.36 -28.62
N PHE A 482 88.39 -19.11 -27.56
CA PHE A 482 88.10 -18.71 -26.19
C PHE A 482 89.23 -17.82 -25.67
N SER A 483 88.95 -16.54 -25.41
CA SER A 483 89.94 -15.61 -24.82
C SER A 483 89.84 -15.61 -23.29
N GLU A 484 90.85 -16.18 -22.63
CA GLU A 484 90.95 -16.20 -21.16
C GLU A 484 90.99 -14.78 -20.57
N LEU A 485 91.60 -13.84 -21.29
CA LEU A 485 91.67 -12.43 -20.91
C LEU A 485 90.28 -11.76 -20.90
N ALA A 486 89.42 -12.12 -21.87
CA ALA A 486 88.06 -11.60 -21.95
C ALA A 486 87.20 -12.07 -20.78
N MET A 487 87.36 -13.34 -20.38
CA MET A 487 86.68 -13.91 -19.22
C MET A 487 87.09 -13.22 -17.91
N LEU A 488 88.39 -13.03 -17.70
CA LEU A 488 88.92 -12.35 -16.50
C LEU A 488 88.41 -10.89 -16.38
N ARG A 489 88.39 -10.15 -17.50
CA ARG A 489 87.86 -8.77 -17.53
C ARG A 489 86.36 -8.72 -17.32
N TRP A 490 85.62 -9.68 -17.89
CA TRP A 490 84.18 -9.80 -17.66
C TRP A 490 83.87 -10.03 -16.17
N ILE A 491 84.60 -10.92 -15.49
CA ILE A 491 84.46 -11.16 -14.04
C ILE A 491 84.79 -9.89 -13.25
N GLN A 492 85.89 -9.20 -13.60
CA GLN A 492 86.37 -7.99 -12.91
C GLN A 492 85.34 -6.84 -12.93
N VAL A 493 84.54 -6.72 -13.99
CA VAL A 493 83.50 -5.67 -14.12
C VAL A 493 82.15 -6.13 -13.59
N THR A 494 81.78 -7.39 -13.82
CA THR A 494 80.47 -7.92 -13.44
C THR A 494 80.29 -8.02 -11.92
N LEU A 495 81.30 -8.50 -11.19
CA LEU A 495 81.19 -8.69 -9.74
C LEU A 495 80.97 -7.37 -8.96
N PRO A 496 81.76 -6.30 -9.17
CA PRO A 496 81.50 -5.02 -8.49
C PRO A 496 80.14 -4.42 -8.86
N LEU A 497 79.74 -4.54 -10.14
CA LEU A 497 78.47 -3.99 -10.60
C LEU A 497 77.27 -4.73 -9.98
N THR A 498 77.33 -6.07 -9.87
CA THR A 498 76.32 -6.86 -9.15
C THR A 498 76.25 -6.50 -7.66
N PHE A 499 77.40 -6.23 -7.01
CA PHE A 499 77.41 -5.81 -5.62
C PHE A 499 76.75 -4.44 -5.42
N VAL A 500 77.02 -3.49 -6.32
CA VAL A 500 76.40 -2.16 -6.29
C VAL A 500 74.89 -2.23 -6.56
N THR A 501 74.43 -3.03 -7.52
CA THR A 501 72.98 -3.17 -7.80
C THR A 501 72.24 -3.86 -6.66
N LEU A 502 72.86 -4.86 -6.00
CA LEU A 502 72.29 -5.52 -4.82
C LEU A 502 72.22 -4.58 -3.62
N ILE A 503 73.28 -3.80 -3.34
CA ILE A 503 73.27 -2.79 -2.27
C ILE A 503 72.24 -1.69 -2.56
N GLY A 504 72.18 -1.21 -3.80
CA GLY A 504 71.20 -0.22 -4.24
C GLY A 504 69.77 -0.73 -4.05
N GLY A 505 69.49 -1.96 -4.49
CA GLY A 505 68.20 -2.64 -4.30
C GLY A 505 67.85 -2.84 -2.82
N TRP A 506 68.80 -3.28 -1.99
CA TRP A 506 68.61 -3.46 -0.55
C TRP A 506 68.34 -2.13 0.18
N CYS A 507 69.08 -1.07 -0.16
CA CYS A 507 68.86 0.28 0.37
C CYS A 507 67.48 0.82 -0.03
N PHE A 508 67.07 0.63 -1.28
CA PHE A 508 65.74 1.03 -1.76
C PHE A 508 64.63 0.25 -1.04
N TYR A 509 64.79 -1.07 -0.90
CA TYR A 509 63.86 -1.93 -0.17
C TYR A 509 63.72 -1.51 1.29
N LYS A 510 64.83 -1.32 2.00
CA LYS A 510 64.84 -0.91 3.42
C LYS A 510 64.24 0.48 3.62
N ARG A 511 64.49 1.41 2.68
CA ARG A 511 63.88 2.75 2.70
C ARG A 511 62.38 2.71 2.40
N SER A 512 61.94 1.82 1.50
CA SER A 512 60.52 1.57 1.22
C SER A 512 59.79 0.95 2.42
N GLN A 513 60.39 -0.04 3.08
CA GLN A 513 59.85 -0.65 4.29
C GLN A 513 59.66 0.38 5.43
N ARG A 514 60.67 1.22 5.70
CA ARG A 514 60.53 2.29 6.71
C ARG A 514 59.37 3.23 6.42
N ARG A 515 59.21 3.65 5.15
CA ARG A 515 58.09 4.51 4.73
C ARG A 515 56.71 3.84 4.83
N GLN A 516 56.63 2.53 4.64
CA GLN A 516 55.37 1.79 4.84
C GLN A 516 55.02 1.63 6.33
N HIS A 517 56.01 1.40 7.19
CA HIS A 517 55.81 1.28 8.63
C HIS A 517 55.35 2.61 9.26
N GLU A 518 55.82 3.75 8.76
CA GLU A 518 55.37 5.08 9.17
C GLU A 518 53.92 5.41 8.75
N ARG A 519 53.36 4.73 7.74
CA ARG A 519 52.01 4.99 7.21
C ARG A 519 50.91 4.10 7.82
N LEU A 520 51.25 3.01 8.51
CA LEU A 520 50.30 2.06 9.09
C LEU A 520 50.78 1.57 10.48
N PRO A 521 50.55 2.34 11.56
CA PRO A 521 51.08 2.02 12.89
C PRO A 521 50.38 0.86 13.62
N PHE A 522 49.40 0.17 13.01
CA PHE A 522 48.48 -0.73 13.73
C PHE A 522 48.61 -2.25 13.48
N TYR A 523 49.68 -2.72 12.84
CA TYR A 523 49.95 -4.16 12.74
C TYR A 523 51.38 -4.47 13.21
N ALA A 524 51.52 -4.78 14.51
CA ALA A 524 52.64 -5.55 15.01
C ALA A 524 52.38 -7.04 14.69
N PRO A 525 53.35 -7.80 14.14
CA PRO A 525 53.18 -9.22 13.94
C PRO A 525 53.17 -9.94 15.30
N LEU A 526 52.08 -10.64 15.61
CA LEU A 526 52.05 -11.65 16.67
C LEU A 526 52.97 -12.79 16.24
N GLU A 527 54.19 -12.81 16.77
CA GLU A 527 55.04 -13.99 16.71
C GLU A 527 54.38 -15.11 17.52
N LEU A 528 53.86 -16.10 16.81
CA LEU A 528 53.51 -17.41 17.35
C LEU A 528 54.80 -18.06 17.89
N LYS A 529 55.01 -17.97 19.20
CA LYS A 529 55.91 -18.89 19.91
C LYS A 529 55.32 -20.29 19.85
N GLN A 530 55.91 -21.14 19.01
CA GLN A 530 55.77 -22.59 19.12
C GLN A 530 56.45 -23.04 20.42
N THR A 531 55.70 -23.72 21.28
CA THR A 531 56.21 -24.68 22.28
C THR A 531 56.26 -26.06 21.68
#